data_AF-A0A2U1P075-F1
#
_entry.id   AF-A0A2U1P075-F1
#
_cell.length_a   1.000
_cell.length_b   1.000
_cell.length_c   1.000
_cell.angle_alpha   90.00
_cell.angle_beta   90.00
_cell.angle_gamma   90.00
#
_symmetry.space_group_name_H-M   'P 1'
#
loop_
_entity.id
_entity.type
_entity.pdbx_description
1 polymer ?
#
loop_
_entity_poly.entity_id
_entity_poly.type
_entity_poly.pdbx_seq_one_letter_code
_entity_poly.pdbx_strand_id
1 'polypeptide(L)'
;MKSVEQARLSHNMKVKDMISNGPWDWPNNWLNEFPIISYIPVPILCTSSSDKYMWCSNNGKCVNYSTNRAWKDLRQYGDQVEWYDLVWFSNCTLKHSFIICIAVQGRLYTQDRLQKWYPDKEMACPLCESCLDSLNHLFLSVHTLNKRLFRSEKVDSKELTVNVINHVRLKLSSLILKKFVQVLEVSKKWDVVMNEKKR
;
A
#
# COMPACT_ATOMS: atom_id res chain seq x y z
N MET A 1 -25.75 19.20 8.39
CA MET A 1 -25.60 18.23 9.49
C MET A 1 -25.79 19.04 10.78
N LYS A 2 -26.98 18.97 11.40
CA LYS A 2 -27.30 19.76 12.59
C LYS A 2 -26.44 19.27 13.75
N SER A 3 -25.65 20.14 14.39
CA SER A 3 -24.78 19.77 15.51
C SER A 3 -25.62 19.39 16.73
N VAL A 4 -25.10 18.49 17.58
CA VAL A 4 -25.71 18.09 18.86
C VAL A 4 -26.02 19.30 19.75
N GLU A 5 -25.35 20.43 19.55
CA GLU A 5 -25.57 21.68 20.26
C GLU A 5 -26.97 22.28 20.01
N GLN A 6 -27.57 22.04 18.84
CA GLN A 6 -28.94 22.48 18.54
C GLN A 6 -30.00 21.74 19.37
N ALA A 7 -29.62 20.63 20.00
CA ALA A 7 -30.48 19.81 20.85
C ALA A 7 -30.71 20.38 22.25
N ARG A 8 -29.97 21.41 22.66
CA ARG A 8 -29.90 21.90 24.05
C ARG A 8 -29.45 20.84 25.07
N LEU A 9 -28.85 19.74 24.63
CA LEU A 9 -28.26 18.75 25.51
C LEU A 9 -26.90 19.27 26.00
N SER A 10 -26.64 19.15 27.31
CA SER A 10 -25.34 19.49 27.87
C SER A 10 -24.27 18.53 27.35
N HIS A 11 -23.06 19.03 27.11
CA HIS A 11 -21.91 18.21 26.68
C HIS A 11 -21.62 17.06 27.66
N ASN A 12 -21.96 17.21 28.94
CA ASN A 12 -21.72 16.21 29.98
C ASN A 12 -22.96 15.35 30.31
N MET A 13 -24.05 15.51 29.56
CA MET A 13 -25.26 14.72 29.75
C MET A 13 -25.01 13.26 29.35
N LYS A 14 -25.34 12.32 30.24
CA LYS A 14 -25.18 10.88 29.97
C LYS A 14 -26.50 10.31 29.47
N VAL A 15 -26.42 9.16 28.78
CA VAL A 15 -27.62 8.43 28.34
C VAL A 15 -28.58 8.14 29.49
N LYS A 16 -28.06 7.84 30.69
CA LYS A 16 -28.88 7.64 31.89
C LYS A 16 -29.69 8.87 32.32
N ASP A 17 -29.22 10.07 32.00
CA ASP A 17 -29.88 11.33 32.35
C ASP A 17 -31.01 11.65 31.36
N MET A 18 -31.08 10.93 30.24
CA MET A 18 -32.13 11.03 29.21
C MET A 18 -33.28 10.06 29.44
N ILE A 19 -33.32 9.36 30.57
CA ILE A 19 -34.36 8.38 30.89
C ILE A 19 -35.00 8.81 32.22
N SER A 20 -36.25 9.25 32.18
CA SER A 20 -37.00 9.69 33.36
C SER A 20 -38.19 8.78 33.61
N ASN A 21 -38.26 8.18 34.82
CA ASN A 21 -39.34 7.27 35.24
C ASN A 21 -39.57 6.04 34.33
N GLY A 22 -38.58 5.62 33.54
CA GLY A 22 -38.68 4.46 32.66
C GLY A 22 -38.56 4.80 31.16
N PRO A 23 -39.41 5.65 30.56
CA PRO A 23 -39.29 6.01 29.15
C PRO A 23 -38.12 6.97 28.88
N TRP A 24 -37.78 7.08 27.59
CA TRP A 24 -36.90 8.15 27.10
C TRP A 24 -37.54 9.52 27.29
N ASP A 25 -36.74 10.46 27.78
CA ASP A 25 -37.11 11.87 27.95
C ASP A 25 -36.48 12.71 26.83
N TRP A 26 -36.99 12.51 25.61
CA TRP A 26 -36.52 13.24 24.44
C TRP A 26 -37.01 14.70 24.46
N PRO A 27 -36.21 15.67 23.99
CA PRO A 27 -36.71 17.03 23.78
C PRO A 27 -37.93 17.04 22.84
N ASN A 28 -38.99 17.77 23.19
CA ASN A 28 -40.28 17.76 22.47
C ASN A 28 -40.17 17.98 20.94
N ASN A 29 -39.19 18.76 20.49
CA ASN A 29 -39.00 19.06 19.07
C ASN A 29 -38.37 17.89 18.28
N TRP A 30 -37.74 16.94 18.97
CA TRP A 30 -37.00 15.84 18.34
C TRP A 30 -37.89 14.77 17.73
N LEU A 31 -39.07 14.52 18.31
CA LEU A 31 -40.02 13.55 17.74
C LEU A 31 -40.50 14.01 16.35
N ASN A 32 -40.60 15.33 16.14
CA ASN A 32 -40.97 15.90 14.86
C ASN A 32 -39.81 15.91 13.85
N GLU A 33 -38.58 16.19 14.30
CA GLU A 33 -37.41 16.21 13.41
C GLU A 33 -36.88 14.80 13.09
N PHE A 34 -36.98 13.87 14.03
CA PHE A 34 -36.40 12.53 13.97
C PHE A 34 -37.40 11.48 14.47
N PRO A 35 -38.43 11.11 13.67
CA PRO A 35 -39.47 10.15 14.08
C PRO A 35 -38.93 8.79 14.53
N ILE A 36 -37.74 8.40 14.03
CA ILE A 36 -37.08 7.13 14.36
C ILE A 36 -36.82 6.96 15.86
N ILE A 37 -36.67 8.04 16.63
CA ILE A 37 -36.38 7.96 18.07
C ILE A 37 -37.53 7.36 18.89
N SER A 38 -38.76 7.42 18.35
CA SER A 38 -39.94 6.81 18.99
C SER A 38 -39.88 5.28 19.02
N TYR A 39 -39.11 4.67 18.11
CA TYR A 39 -38.95 3.22 18.01
C TYR A 39 -37.70 2.69 18.74
N ILE A 40 -36.89 3.56 19.35
CA ILE A 40 -35.67 3.14 20.03
C ILE A 40 -36.05 2.51 21.37
N PRO A 41 -35.71 1.23 21.62
CA PRO A 41 -35.98 0.59 22.90
C PRO A 41 -35.19 1.28 24.02
N VAL A 42 -35.81 1.43 25.18
CA VAL A 42 -35.14 1.93 26.38
C VAL A 42 -34.11 0.89 26.83
N PRO A 43 -32.82 1.25 26.98
CA PRO A 43 -31.79 0.31 27.43
C PRO A 43 -31.96 -0.01 28.91
N ILE A 44 -31.67 -1.26 29.29
CA ILE A 44 -31.61 -1.67 30.69
C ILE A 44 -30.28 -1.14 31.27
N LEU A 45 -30.38 -0.17 32.18
CA LEU A 45 -29.21 0.43 32.81
C LEU A 45 -28.78 -0.40 34.02
N CYS A 46 -27.51 -0.78 34.05
CA CYS A 46 -26.90 -1.45 35.20
C CYS A 46 -26.00 -0.46 35.95
N THR A 47 -26.50 0.08 37.06
CA THR A 47 -25.81 1.13 37.84
C THR A 47 -24.59 0.62 38.61
N SER A 48 -24.44 -0.70 38.76
CA SER A 48 -23.31 -1.33 39.43
C SER A 48 -22.11 -1.60 38.51
N SER A 49 -22.24 -1.36 37.21
CA SER A 49 -21.17 -1.58 36.22
C SER A 49 -20.75 -0.30 35.54
N SER A 50 -19.46 -0.14 35.29
CA SER A 50 -18.93 0.93 34.45
C SER A 50 -19.12 0.62 32.96
N ASP A 51 -19.22 1.68 32.16
CA ASP A 51 -19.30 1.58 30.70
C ASP A 51 -18.05 0.89 30.14
N LYS A 52 -18.26 0.03 29.14
CA LYS A 52 -17.19 -0.68 28.43
C LYS A 52 -17.27 -0.38 26.95
N TYR A 53 -16.13 -0.06 26.34
CA TYR A 53 -16.03 0.04 24.89
C TYR A 53 -16.02 -1.36 24.29
N MET A 54 -16.86 -1.58 23.28
CA MET A 54 -16.99 -2.86 22.59
C MET A 54 -17.01 -2.61 21.08
N TRP A 55 -16.47 -3.56 20.32
CA TRP A 55 -16.53 -3.57 18.86
C TRP A 55 -17.73 -4.39 18.40
N CYS A 56 -18.58 -3.81 17.55
CA CYS A 56 -19.65 -4.54 16.88
C CYS A 56 -19.09 -5.14 15.60
N SER A 57 -18.96 -6.47 15.56
CA SER A 57 -18.48 -7.19 14.38
C SER A 57 -19.54 -7.20 13.28
N ASN A 58 -19.16 -7.54 12.04
CA ASN A 58 -20.07 -7.56 10.89
C ASN A 58 -21.27 -8.52 11.06
N ASN A 59 -21.16 -9.49 11.97
CA ASN A 59 -22.24 -10.41 12.32
C ASN A 59 -23.18 -9.86 13.42
N GLY A 60 -23.07 -8.59 13.78
CA GLY A 60 -23.87 -7.93 14.80
C GLY A 60 -23.48 -8.27 16.25
N LYS A 61 -22.39 -9.02 16.48
CA LYS A 61 -21.94 -9.37 17.83
C LYS A 61 -20.99 -8.33 18.42
N CYS A 62 -21.28 -7.90 19.65
CA CYS A 62 -20.39 -7.04 20.43
C CYS A 62 -19.28 -7.87 21.09
N VAL A 63 -18.02 -7.54 20.81
CA VAL A 63 -16.84 -8.23 21.33
C VAL A 63 -15.75 -7.23 21.73
N ASN A 64 -14.75 -7.67 22.50
CA ASN A 64 -13.61 -6.81 22.82
C ASN A 64 -12.90 -6.34 21.54
N TYR A 65 -12.49 -5.07 21.53
CA TYR A 65 -11.77 -4.49 20.40
C TYR A 65 -10.39 -5.14 20.22
N SER A 66 -10.01 -5.33 18.96
CA SER A 66 -8.65 -5.69 18.54
C SER A 66 -8.45 -5.15 17.14
N THR A 67 -7.30 -4.53 16.87
CA THR A 67 -6.98 -4.01 15.53
C THR A 67 -7.09 -5.07 14.45
N ASN A 68 -6.68 -6.32 14.72
CA ASN A 68 -6.80 -7.43 13.78
C ASN A 68 -8.28 -7.76 13.46
N ARG A 69 -9.13 -7.76 14.49
CA ARG A 69 -10.57 -8.02 14.31
C ARG A 69 -11.25 -6.89 13.56
N ALA A 70 -11.02 -5.65 13.99
CA ALA A 70 -11.55 -4.48 13.32
C ALA A 70 -11.10 -4.44 11.85
N TRP A 71 -9.83 -4.75 11.57
CA TRP A 71 -9.33 -4.85 10.20
C TRP A 71 -10.05 -5.93 9.38
N LYS A 72 -10.28 -7.12 9.95
CA LYS A 72 -11.01 -8.20 9.27
C LYS A 72 -12.47 -7.86 9.00
N ASP A 73 -13.13 -7.16 9.93
CA ASP A 73 -14.52 -6.73 9.76
C ASP A 73 -14.62 -5.59 8.74
N LEU A 74 -13.68 -4.63 8.75
CA LEU A 74 -13.67 -3.52 7.79
C LEU A 74 -13.24 -3.95 6.38
N ARG A 75 -12.40 -4.98 6.26
CA ARG A 75 -11.87 -5.44 4.98
C ARG A 75 -12.92 -6.28 4.26
N GLN A 76 -13.28 -5.83 3.06
CA GLN A 76 -14.02 -6.66 2.12
C GLN A 76 -13.08 -7.73 1.56
N TYR A 77 -13.44 -9.01 1.75
CA TYR A 77 -12.75 -10.11 1.09
C TYR A 77 -13.08 -10.03 -0.41
N GLY A 78 -12.07 -9.78 -1.23
CA GLY A 78 -12.13 -9.98 -2.67
C GLY A 78 -11.36 -11.24 -3.05
N ASP A 79 -11.62 -11.75 -4.25
CA ASP A 79 -10.83 -12.84 -4.81
C ASP A 79 -9.36 -12.44 -4.93
N GLN A 80 -8.48 -13.43 -4.77
CA GLN A 80 -7.05 -13.22 -4.99
C GLN A 80 -6.82 -12.88 -6.46
N VAL A 81 -6.26 -11.70 -6.71
CA VAL A 81 -5.91 -11.22 -8.04
C VAL A 81 -4.78 -12.05 -8.66
N GLU A 82 -4.83 -12.30 -9.97
CA GLU A 82 -3.86 -13.14 -10.68
C GLU A 82 -2.40 -12.69 -10.52
N TRP A 83 -2.17 -11.38 -10.35
CA TRP A 83 -0.84 -10.82 -10.16
C TRP A 83 -0.33 -10.89 -8.71
N TYR A 84 -1.10 -11.44 -7.76
CA TYR A 84 -0.73 -11.45 -6.34
C TYR A 84 0.64 -12.11 -6.12
N ASP A 85 0.86 -13.31 -6.68
CA ASP A 85 2.11 -14.05 -6.47
C ASP A 85 3.32 -13.38 -7.16
N LEU A 86 3.07 -12.62 -8.23
CA LEU A 86 4.10 -11.82 -8.89
C LEU A 86 4.59 -10.68 -7.98
N VAL A 87 3.69 -10.09 -7.21
CA VAL A 87 3.96 -8.91 -6.38
C VAL A 87 4.38 -9.27 -4.96
N TRP A 88 3.77 -10.30 -4.36
CA TRP A 88 3.85 -10.63 -2.94
C TRP A 88 4.44 -12.02 -2.67
N PHE A 89 5.56 -12.35 -3.32
CA PHE A 89 6.32 -13.59 -3.06
C PHE A 89 7.16 -13.51 -1.77
N SER A 90 7.59 -14.66 -1.24
CA SER A 90 8.24 -14.77 0.08
C SER A 90 9.50 -13.90 0.27
N ASN A 91 10.28 -13.71 -0.80
CA ASN A 91 11.52 -12.92 -0.79
C ASN A 91 11.33 -11.52 -1.39
N CYS A 92 10.09 -11.04 -1.49
CA CYS A 92 9.81 -9.76 -2.11
C CYS A 92 10.30 -8.60 -1.21
N THR A 93 10.95 -7.62 -1.82
CA THR A 93 11.28 -6.38 -1.11
C THR A 93 10.01 -5.52 -1.06
N LEU A 94 9.47 -5.27 0.13
CA LEU A 94 8.22 -4.52 0.34
C LEU A 94 8.13 -3.23 -0.48
N LYS A 95 9.23 -2.46 -0.57
CA LYS A 95 9.28 -1.23 -1.37
C LYS A 95 9.01 -1.49 -2.86
N HIS A 96 9.65 -2.50 -3.44
CA HIS A 96 9.46 -2.87 -4.84
C HIS A 96 8.08 -3.46 -5.09
N SER A 97 7.60 -4.34 -4.21
CA SER A 97 6.25 -4.91 -4.27
C SER A 97 5.18 -3.84 -4.23
N PHE A 98 5.34 -2.83 -3.37
CA PHE A 98 4.42 -1.71 -3.31
C PHE A 98 4.39 -0.89 -4.60
N ILE A 99 5.57 -0.57 -5.17
CA ILE A 99 5.67 0.13 -6.44
C ILE A 99 5.01 -0.68 -7.57
N ILE A 100 5.28 -1.98 -7.65
CA ILE A 100 4.70 -2.86 -8.67
C ILE A 100 3.18 -3.01 -8.47
N CYS A 101 2.70 -3.15 -7.24
CA CYS A 101 1.26 -3.19 -6.92
C CYS A 101 0.53 -1.96 -7.45
N ILE A 102 1.09 -0.77 -7.17
CA ILE A 102 0.57 0.50 -7.66
C ILE A 102 0.69 0.60 -9.19
N ALA A 103 1.78 0.11 -9.76
CA ALA A 103 1.96 0.07 -11.20
C ALA A 103 0.90 -0.82 -11.89
N VAL A 104 0.71 -2.05 -11.42
CA VAL A 104 -0.29 -2.99 -11.98
C VAL A 104 -1.71 -2.41 -11.88
N GLN A 105 -2.02 -1.69 -10.81
CA GLN A 105 -3.31 -0.98 -10.67
C GLN A 105 -3.44 0.27 -11.56
N GLY A 106 -2.39 0.63 -12.32
CA GLY A 106 -2.31 1.88 -13.05
C GLY A 106 -2.52 3.05 -12.10
N ARG A 107 -1.81 3.10 -10.98
CA ARG A 107 -1.89 4.19 -9.99
C ARG A 107 -0.55 4.86 -9.76
N LEU A 108 0.46 4.51 -10.54
CA LEU A 108 1.77 5.14 -10.47
C LEU A 108 1.66 6.60 -10.95
N TYR A 109 2.36 7.50 -10.24
CA TYR A 109 2.44 8.91 -10.61
C TYR A 109 3.48 9.10 -11.70
N THR A 110 3.07 8.87 -12.94
CA THR A 110 3.86 9.10 -14.14
C THR A 110 3.55 10.47 -14.76
N GLN A 111 4.47 10.99 -15.56
CA GLN A 111 4.43 12.30 -16.20
C GLN A 111 3.24 12.44 -17.15
N ASP A 112 2.84 11.37 -17.84
CA ASP A 112 1.61 11.31 -18.64
C ASP A 112 0.34 11.67 -17.83
N ARG A 113 0.33 11.38 -16.53
CA ARG A 113 -0.75 11.75 -15.60
C ARG A 113 -0.57 13.13 -15.02
N LEU A 114 0.66 13.50 -14.68
CA LEU A 114 0.99 14.81 -14.14
C LEU A 114 0.75 15.92 -15.17
N GLN A 115 0.91 15.65 -16.47
CA GLN A 115 0.68 16.61 -17.53
C GLN A 115 -0.76 17.12 -17.57
N LYS A 116 -1.73 16.32 -17.10
CA LYS A 116 -3.13 16.78 -16.95
C LYS A 116 -3.29 17.91 -15.93
N TRP A 117 -2.40 17.96 -14.94
CA TRP A 117 -2.42 18.97 -13.88
C TRP A 117 -1.47 20.13 -14.16
N TYR A 118 -0.43 19.91 -14.99
CA TYR A 118 0.59 20.89 -15.34
C TYR A 118 0.84 20.91 -16.86
N PRO A 119 -0.10 21.42 -17.68
CA PRO A 119 0.01 21.40 -19.14
C PRO A 119 1.18 22.25 -19.66
N ASP A 120 1.54 23.31 -18.93
CA ASP A 120 2.57 24.27 -19.35
C ASP A 120 4.00 23.85 -18.98
N LYS A 121 4.17 22.69 -18.32
CA LYS A 121 5.50 22.16 -17.98
C LYS A 121 5.97 21.17 -19.03
N GLU A 122 7.08 21.49 -19.65
CA GLU A 122 7.87 20.51 -20.41
C GLU A 122 8.42 19.46 -19.44
N MET A 123 7.97 18.23 -19.62
CA MET A 123 8.40 17.07 -18.84
C MET A 123 9.04 16.06 -19.78
N ALA A 124 10.18 15.52 -19.36
CA ALA A 124 10.86 14.44 -20.05
C ALA A 124 11.23 13.36 -19.03
N CYS A 125 11.19 12.11 -19.45
CA CYS A 125 11.53 10.98 -18.61
C CYS A 125 12.98 11.14 -18.14
N PRO A 126 13.26 11.05 -16.83
CA PRO A 126 14.62 11.17 -16.30
C PRO A 126 15.59 10.08 -16.77
N LEU A 127 15.08 9.01 -17.40
CA LEU A 127 15.90 7.88 -17.84
C LEU A 127 16.33 7.99 -19.30
N CYS A 128 15.46 8.48 -20.19
CA CYS A 128 15.71 8.53 -21.63
C CYS A 128 15.76 9.95 -22.20
N GLU A 129 15.38 10.96 -21.39
CA GLU A 129 15.39 12.39 -21.70
C GLU A 129 14.67 12.79 -23.00
N SER A 130 13.87 11.89 -23.59
CA SER A 130 13.35 12.04 -24.96
C SER A 130 11.83 11.94 -25.08
N CYS A 131 11.15 11.34 -24.10
CA CYS A 131 9.69 11.29 -24.06
C CYS A 131 9.17 11.34 -22.62
N LEU A 132 7.87 11.59 -22.45
CA LEU A 132 7.21 11.53 -21.15
C LEU A 132 7.33 10.13 -20.54
N ASP A 133 7.57 10.06 -19.24
CA ASP A 133 7.40 8.80 -18.54
C ASP A 133 5.91 8.42 -18.44
N SER A 134 5.67 7.15 -18.72
CA SER A 134 4.38 6.47 -18.61
C SER A 134 4.67 5.07 -18.09
N LEU A 135 3.65 4.37 -17.62
CA LEU A 135 3.84 3.02 -17.12
C LEU A 135 4.40 2.08 -18.21
N ASN A 136 3.88 2.21 -19.43
CA ASN A 136 4.39 1.48 -20.58
C ASN A 136 5.83 1.89 -20.89
N HIS A 137 6.15 3.18 -20.82
CA HIS A 137 7.51 3.65 -21.05
C HIS A 137 8.50 3.09 -20.01
N LEU A 138 8.14 3.09 -18.73
CA LEU A 138 9.00 2.67 -17.62
C LEU A 138 9.16 1.15 -17.48
N PHE A 139 8.16 0.36 -17.89
CA PHE A 139 8.15 -1.09 -17.64
C PHE A 139 8.08 -1.95 -18.90
N LEU A 140 7.59 -1.42 -20.03
CA LEU A 140 7.29 -2.20 -21.24
C LEU A 140 8.01 -1.71 -22.50
N SER A 141 8.65 -0.53 -22.47
CA SER A 141 9.33 0.04 -23.63
C SER A 141 10.78 -0.41 -23.75
N VAL A 142 11.31 -0.29 -24.97
CA VAL A 142 12.64 -0.80 -25.39
C VAL A 142 13.81 -0.17 -24.61
N HIS A 143 13.61 1.03 -24.04
CA HIS A 143 14.66 1.75 -23.31
C HIS A 143 14.90 1.21 -21.89
N THR A 144 13.84 0.77 -21.22
CA THR A 144 13.93 0.16 -19.89
C THR A 144 14.08 -1.35 -20.05
N LEU A 145 15.17 -1.91 -19.52
CA LEU A 145 15.65 -3.30 -19.65
C LEU A 145 14.67 -4.47 -19.37
N ASN A 146 13.37 -4.23 -19.19
CA ASN A 146 12.35 -5.21 -18.80
C ASN A 146 11.54 -5.83 -19.95
N LYS A 147 11.91 -5.58 -21.22
CA LYS A 147 11.32 -6.30 -22.37
C LYS A 147 11.43 -7.84 -22.22
N ARG A 148 12.44 -8.31 -21.45
CA ARG A 148 12.75 -9.72 -21.16
C ARG A 148 11.87 -10.39 -20.10
N LEU A 149 11.33 -9.64 -19.13
CA LEU A 149 10.50 -10.21 -18.06
C LEU A 149 9.05 -10.45 -18.52
N PHE A 150 8.59 -9.68 -19.51
CA PHE A 150 7.21 -9.70 -19.98
C PHE A 150 7.01 -10.30 -21.38
N ARG A 151 8.08 -10.80 -22.03
CA ARG A 151 7.96 -11.67 -23.20
C ARG A 151 8.14 -13.12 -22.79
N SER A 152 7.19 -13.96 -23.18
CA SER A 152 7.22 -15.42 -23.01
C SER A 152 8.21 -16.13 -23.95
N GLU A 153 9.29 -15.46 -24.37
CA GLU A 153 10.33 -16.07 -25.19
C GLU A 153 11.37 -16.72 -24.25
N LYS A 154 11.37 -18.05 -24.20
CA LYS A 154 12.39 -18.82 -23.47
C LYS A 154 13.74 -18.66 -24.17
N VAL A 155 14.70 -18.03 -23.49
CA VAL A 155 16.09 -17.96 -23.96
C VAL A 155 16.76 -19.33 -23.77
N ASP A 156 17.58 -19.75 -24.75
CA ASP A 156 18.36 -20.97 -24.65
C ASP A 156 19.30 -20.93 -23.43
N SER A 157 19.45 -22.06 -22.74
CA SER A 157 20.23 -22.17 -21.50
C SER A 157 21.68 -21.71 -21.67
N LYS A 158 22.25 -21.94 -22.86
CA LYS A 158 23.60 -21.53 -23.23
C LYS A 158 23.75 -20.01 -23.32
N GLU A 159 22.74 -19.33 -23.85
CA GLU A 159 22.74 -17.87 -23.97
C GLU A 159 22.52 -17.18 -22.61
N LEU A 160 21.72 -17.79 -21.74
CA LEU A 160 21.57 -17.32 -20.35
C LEU A 160 22.88 -17.39 -19.57
N THR A 161 23.64 -18.48 -19.71
CA THR A 161 24.93 -18.64 -19.02
C THR A 161 25.95 -17.60 -19.50
N VAL A 162 26.03 -17.34 -20.80
CA VAL A 162 26.90 -16.29 -21.36
C VAL A 162 26.52 -14.91 -20.82
N ASN A 163 25.22 -14.59 -20.77
CA ASN A 163 24.73 -13.31 -20.27
C ASN A 163 25.05 -13.10 -18.78
N VAL A 164 24.88 -14.14 -17.96
CA VAL A 164 25.22 -14.08 -16.52
C VAL A 164 26.73 -13.91 -16.34
N ILE A 165 27.55 -14.67 -17.06
CA ILE A 165 29.01 -14.56 -17.00
C ILE A 165 29.45 -13.14 -17.37
N ASN A 166 28.92 -12.59 -18.47
CA ASN A 166 29.26 -11.23 -18.91
C ASN A 166 28.82 -10.16 -17.90
N HIS A 167 27.64 -10.31 -17.29
CA HIS A 167 27.21 -9.39 -16.24
C HIS A 167 28.13 -9.41 -15.02
N VAL A 168 28.52 -10.61 -14.57
CA VAL A 168 29.47 -10.76 -13.45
C VAL A 168 30.82 -10.14 -13.81
N ARG A 169 31.34 -10.37 -15.03
CA ARG A 169 32.58 -9.77 -15.50
C ARG A 169 32.54 -8.25 -15.48
N LEU A 170 31.47 -7.64 -16.00
CA LEU A 170 31.28 -6.18 -16.02
C LEU A 170 31.21 -5.59 -14.60
N LYS A 171 30.52 -6.28 -13.69
CA LYS A 171 30.45 -5.86 -12.29
C LYS A 171 31.80 -5.93 -11.62
N LEU A 172 32.51 -7.03 -11.81
CA LEU A 172 33.86 -7.22 -11.30
C LEU A 172 34.82 -6.14 -11.81
N SER A 173 34.86 -5.85 -13.11
CA SER A 173 35.71 -4.79 -13.67
C SER A 173 35.37 -3.39 -13.15
N SER A 174 34.10 -3.14 -12.79
CA SER A 174 33.68 -1.84 -12.26
C SER A 174 34.09 -1.58 -10.81
N LEU A 175 34.48 -2.62 -10.05
CA LEU A 175 34.87 -2.48 -8.66
C LEU A 175 36.29 -1.92 -8.54
N ILE A 176 36.45 -0.91 -7.68
CA ILE A 176 37.76 -0.36 -7.31
C ILE A 176 38.23 -1.05 -6.04
N LEU A 177 39.19 -1.96 -6.17
CA LEU A 177 39.66 -2.81 -5.08
C LEU A 177 41.10 -2.46 -4.69
N LYS A 178 41.44 -2.70 -3.42
CA LYS A 178 42.85 -2.66 -2.97
C LYS A 178 43.57 -3.91 -3.49
N LYS A 179 44.84 -3.77 -3.83
CA LYS A 179 45.66 -4.88 -4.34
C LYS A 179 45.89 -5.93 -3.25
N PHE A 180 45.25 -7.09 -3.39
CA PHE A 180 45.42 -8.27 -2.54
C PHE A 180 45.58 -9.51 -3.42
N VAL A 181 46.27 -10.53 -2.91
CA VAL A 181 46.49 -11.82 -3.61
C VAL A 181 45.17 -12.45 -4.04
N GLN A 182 44.15 -12.40 -3.18
CA GLN A 182 42.80 -12.90 -3.45
C GLN A 182 42.11 -12.17 -4.63
N VAL A 183 42.37 -10.87 -4.81
CA VAL A 183 41.81 -10.08 -5.94
C VAL A 183 42.46 -10.50 -7.25
N LEU A 184 43.75 -10.82 -7.24
CA LEU A 184 44.48 -11.32 -8.41
C LEU A 184 44.03 -12.74 -8.79
N GLU A 185 43.75 -13.59 -7.81
CA GLU A 185 43.18 -14.93 -8.04
C GLU A 185 41.79 -14.87 -8.68
N VAL A 186 40.92 -13.99 -8.17
CA VAL A 186 39.58 -13.76 -8.74
C VAL A 186 39.67 -13.17 -10.15
N SER A 187 40.59 -12.21 -10.37
CA SER A 187 40.86 -11.62 -11.69
C SER A 187 41.28 -12.68 -12.72
N LYS A 188 42.19 -13.59 -12.35
CA LYS A 188 42.61 -14.71 -13.21
C LYS A 188 41.49 -15.72 -13.45
N LYS A 189 40.73 -16.07 -12.41
CA LYS A 189 39.65 -17.07 -12.50
C LYS A 189 38.51 -16.61 -13.41
N TRP A 190 38.21 -15.31 -13.42
CA TRP A 190 37.12 -14.75 -14.22
C TRP A 190 37.58 -14.13 -15.55
N ASP A 191 38.89 -14.10 -15.80
CA ASP A 191 39.54 -13.48 -16.94
C ASP A 191 39.12 -12.00 -17.11
N VAL A 192 39.29 -11.22 -16.03
CA VAL A 192 38.87 -9.81 -15.96
C VAL A 192 39.95 -8.97 -15.30
N VAL A 193 40.27 -7.82 -15.91
CA VAL A 193 41.13 -6.80 -15.32
C VAL A 193 40.31 -5.95 -14.34
N MET A 194 40.71 -5.96 -13.07
CA MET A 194 40.04 -5.21 -11.99
C MET A 194 40.72 -3.85 -11.81
N ASN A 195 39.96 -2.83 -11.44
CA ASN A 195 40.51 -1.50 -11.16
C ASN A 195 41.19 -1.49 -9.77
N GLU A 196 42.50 -1.24 -9.73
CA GLU A 196 43.26 -1.13 -8.49
C GLU A 196 43.25 0.32 -7.96
N LYS A 197 42.97 0.50 -6.66
CA LYS A 197 43.16 1.79 -5.99
C LYS A 197 44.66 2.03 -5.76
N LYS A 198 45.27 2.98 -6.49
CA LYS A 198 46.63 3.46 -6.18
C LYS A 198 46.62 4.05 -4.77
N ARG A 199 47.60 3.63 -3.96
CA ARG A 199 47.84 4.17 -2.62
C ARG A 199 48.54 5.52 -2.73
#